data_AF-A0A3S9A639-F1
#
_entry.id   AF-A0A3S9A639-F1
#
_cell.length_a   1.000
_cell.length_b   1.000
_cell.length_c   1.000
_cell.angle_alpha   90.00
_cell.angle_beta   90.00
_cell.angle_gamma   90.00
#
_symmetry.space_group_name_H-M   'P 1'
#
loop_
_entity.id
_entity.type
_entity.pdbx_description
1 polymer ?
#
loop_
_entity_poly.entity_id
_entity_poly.type
_entity_poly.pdbx_seq_one_letter_code
_entity_poly.pdbx_strand_id
1 'polypeptide(L)'
;MIVIVMLVSLIGCDWERGSDKETNVSVVTEEPQVTLAKNMTAHQKDRFQMFVARVVRDKNNLTPETIRQFWELVDEVKATDEEVATMKDLLAGPIVLYMKFFFDDALIALSQGVPYKSPERAEYEQHLKSLHAITDDRIRQNDELMAQIAAREPLLQGGAAIDELIIRDAIINVNEAIRSITILFTRPE
;
A
#
# COMPACT_ATOMS: atom_id res chain seq x y z
N MET A 1 5.45 -17.70 2.98
CA MET A 1 6.05 -16.35 2.88
C MET A 1 5.07 -15.28 2.40
N ILE A 2 4.25 -15.56 1.37
CA ILE A 2 3.23 -14.63 0.82
C ILE A 2 2.15 -14.20 1.85
N VAL A 3 1.91 -15.02 2.88
CA VAL A 3 0.79 -14.84 3.82
C VAL A 3 0.94 -13.62 4.73
N ILE A 4 2.14 -13.26 5.18
CA ILE A 4 2.34 -12.11 6.10
C ILE A 4 2.15 -10.78 5.34
N VAL A 5 2.65 -10.71 4.10
CA VAL A 5 2.40 -9.58 3.20
C VAL A 5 0.91 -9.46 2.89
N MET A 6 0.22 -10.57 2.59
CA MET A 6 -1.23 -10.59 2.39
C MET A 6 -2.02 -10.19 3.64
N LEU A 7 -1.57 -10.58 4.84
CA LEU A 7 -2.20 -10.22 6.11
C LEU A 7 -2.08 -8.72 6.42
N VAL A 8 -1.10 -8.01 5.86
CA VAL A 8 -0.92 -6.55 5.98
C VAL A 8 -1.61 -5.79 4.83
N SER A 9 -1.73 -6.39 3.63
CA SER A 9 -2.18 -5.70 2.40
C SER A 9 -3.60 -6.03 1.92
N LEU A 10 -4.34 -6.97 2.53
CA LEU A 10 -5.67 -7.35 2.02
C LEU A 10 -6.81 -6.72 2.82
N ILE A 11 -7.72 -6.11 2.06
CA ILE A 11 -9.05 -5.54 2.42
C ILE A 11 -8.99 -4.07 2.85
N GLY A 12 -8.85 -3.19 1.86
CA GLY A 12 -9.06 -1.74 1.98
C GLY A 12 -9.70 -1.19 0.70
N CYS A 13 -10.73 -1.85 0.19
CA CYS A 13 -11.56 -1.36 -0.92
C CYS A 13 -12.99 -1.89 -0.74
N ASP A 14 -13.65 -1.47 0.34
CA ASP A 14 -15.10 -1.25 0.28
C ASP A 14 -15.26 0.27 0.29
N TRP A 15 -15.26 0.85 -0.91
CA TRP A 15 -15.61 2.25 -1.10
C TRP A 15 -17.12 2.33 -0.88
N GLU A 16 -17.55 2.67 0.33
CA GLU A 16 -18.96 2.84 0.65
C GLU A 16 -19.61 3.83 -0.32
N ARG A 17 -20.68 3.33 -0.94
CA ARG A 17 -21.52 4.02 -1.89
C ARG A 17 -22.53 4.87 -1.11
N GLY A 18 -22.38 6.19 -1.17
CA GLY A 18 -23.51 7.12 -1.07
C GLY A 18 -23.28 8.34 -0.16
N SER A 19 -23.49 9.54 -0.72
CA SER A 19 -24.73 10.28 -0.51
C SER A 19 -24.62 11.62 -1.23
N ASP A 20 -25.49 11.83 -2.21
CA ASP A 20 -25.76 13.14 -2.78
C ASP A 20 -26.16 14.13 -1.66
N LYS A 21 -25.49 15.29 -1.62
CA LYS A 21 -26.09 16.54 -1.14
C LYS A 21 -25.33 17.76 -1.66
N GLU A 22 -26.10 18.63 -2.29
CA GLU A 22 -25.72 19.86 -2.97
C GLU A 22 -25.10 20.93 -2.04
N THR A 23 -24.48 21.91 -2.71
CA THR A 23 -24.20 23.32 -2.30
C THR A 23 -22.87 23.60 -1.60
N ASN A 24 -21.86 24.08 -2.33
CA ASN A 24 -21.54 25.53 -2.47
C ASN A 24 -20.29 25.72 -3.34
N VAL A 25 -20.33 26.71 -4.23
CA VAL A 25 -19.22 27.09 -5.12
C VAL A 25 -18.16 27.83 -4.30
N SER A 26 -17.20 27.09 -3.79
CA SER A 26 -15.85 27.60 -3.51
C SER A 26 -14.94 27.07 -4.61
N VAL A 27 -14.12 27.94 -5.20
CA VAL A 27 -13.00 27.53 -6.07
C VAL A 27 -12.00 26.83 -5.18
N VAL A 28 -12.30 25.58 -4.84
CA VAL A 28 -11.40 24.64 -4.21
C VAL A 28 -10.54 24.14 -5.35
N THR A 29 -9.25 24.41 -5.27
CA THR A 29 -8.26 23.69 -6.06
C THR A 29 -8.47 22.22 -5.71
N GLU A 30 -9.20 21.48 -6.55
CA GLU A 30 -9.44 20.05 -6.36
C GLU A 30 -8.06 19.39 -6.25
N GLU A 31 -7.82 18.64 -5.17
CA GLU A 31 -6.56 17.92 -5.03
C GLU A 31 -6.41 16.95 -6.22
N PRO A 32 -5.21 16.77 -6.79
CA PRO A 32 -4.99 15.95 -7.99
C PRO A 32 -5.59 14.53 -7.90
N GLN A 33 -5.76 14.01 -6.68
CA GLN A 33 -6.39 12.72 -6.37
C GLN A 33 -7.88 12.68 -6.73
N VAL A 34 -8.60 13.78 -6.46
CA VAL A 34 -10.04 13.93 -6.74
C VAL A 34 -10.27 14.06 -8.24
N THR A 35 -9.37 14.77 -8.93
CA THR A 35 -9.46 15.02 -10.38
C THR A 35 -9.23 13.73 -11.18
N LEU A 36 -8.24 12.92 -10.80
CA LEU A 36 -7.98 11.64 -11.47
C LEU A 36 -9.10 10.62 -11.24
N ALA A 37 -9.57 10.47 -9.98
CA ALA A 37 -10.65 9.56 -9.65
C ALA A 37 -11.96 9.89 -10.39
N LYS A 38 -12.15 11.17 -10.77
CA LYS A 38 -13.29 11.66 -11.55
C LYS A 38 -13.17 11.37 -13.04
N ASN A 39 -11.94 11.26 -13.57
CA ASN A 39 -11.67 10.99 -14.98
C ASN A 39 -11.64 9.49 -15.32
N MET A 40 -11.63 8.62 -14.31
CA MET A 40 -11.56 7.16 -14.48
C MET A 40 -12.91 6.50 -14.24
N THR A 41 -13.28 5.57 -15.10
CA THR A 41 -14.37 4.62 -14.80
C THR A 41 -13.96 3.68 -13.66
N ALA A 42 -14.94 3.12 -12.95
CA ALA A 42 -14.69 2.11 -11.92
C ALA A 42 -13.83 0.94 -12.45
N HIS A 43 -14.12 0.48 -13.67
CA HIS A 43 -13.35 -0.58 -14.33
C HIS A 43 -11.89 -0.18 -14.60
N GLN A 44 -11.62 1.08 -15.00
CA GLN A 44 -10.26 1.56 -15.19
C GLN A 44 -9.52 1.65 -13.85
N LYS A 45 -10.19 2.10 -12.78
CA LYS A 45 -9.64 2.12 -11.42
C LYS A 45 -9.24 0.71 -10.95
N ASP A 46 -10.10 -0.27 -11.16
CA ASP A 46 -9.83 -1.67 -10.82
C ASP A 46 -8.61 -2.21 -11.59
N ARG A 47 -8.51 -1.89 -12.89
CA ARG A 47 -7.35 -2.31 -13.71
C ARG A 47 -6.04 -1.68 -13.25
N PHE A 48 -6.05 -0.40 -12.88
CA PHE A 48 -4.87 0.25 -12.31
C PHE A 48 -4.43 -0.41 -11.00
N GLN A 49 -5.36 -0.61 -10.08
CA GLN A 49 -5.08 -1.29 -8.80
C GLN A 49 -4.58 -2.72 -9.02
N MET A 50 -5.13 -3.43 -10.01
CA MET A 50 -4.67 -4.77 -10.38
C MET A 50 -3.21 -4.76 -10.84
N PHE A 51 -2.78 -3.81 -11.68
CA PHE A 51 -1.37 -3.72 -12.11
C PHE A 51 -0.44 -3.50 -10.91
N VAL A 52 -0.76 -2.53 -10.05
CA VAL A 52 0.02 -2.24 -8.84
C VAL A 52 0.09 -3.47 -7.94
N ALA A 53 -1.07 -4.08 -7.60
CA ALA A 53 -1.12 -5.23 -6.71
C ALA A 53 -0.37 -6.44 -7.27
N ARG A 54 -0.43 -6.67 -8.58
CA ARG A 54 0.24 -7.80 -9.24
C ARG A 54 1.76 -7.65 -9.20
N VAL A 55 2.26 -6.45 -9.46
CA VAL A 55 3.70 -6.13 -9.43
C VAL A 55 4.24 -6.11 -8.00
N VAL A 56 3.47 -5.63 -7.03
CA VAL A 56 3.83 -5.67 -5.60
C VAL A 56 3.90 -7.11 -5.08
N ARG A 57 2.99 -7.98 -5.52
CA ARG A 57 2.92 -9.37 -5.04
C ARG A 57 4.07 -10.23 -5.57
N ASP A 58 4.49 -10.01 -6.80
CA ASP A 58 5.55 -10.79 -7.43
C ASP A 58 6.23 -9.98 -8.53
N LYS A 59 7.53 -9.70 -8.35
CA LYS A 59 8.36 -8.94 -9.28
C LYS A 59 8.42 -9.55 -10.67
N ASN A 60 8.22 -10.86 -10.82
CA ASN A 60 8.24 -11.51 -12.13
C ASN A 60 7.06 -11.08 -13.00
N ASN A 61 6.03 -10.46 -12.40
CA ASN A 61 4.94 -9.85 -13.15
C ASN A 61 5.30 -8.48 -13.74
N LEU A 62 6.43 -7.87 -13.37
CA LEU A 62 6.91 -6.65 -14.01
C LEU A 62 7.58 -7.00 -15.34
N THR A 63 6.78 -7.39 -16.32
CA THR A 63 7.22 -7.69 -17.68
C THR A 63 7.14 -6.45 -18.58
N PRO A 64 7.88 -6.39 -19.70
CA PRO A 64 7.73 -5.30 -20.68
C PRO A 64 6.28 -5.13 -21.13
N GLU A 65 5.54 -6.23 -21.28
CA GLU A 65 4.13 -6.23 -21.64
C GLU A 65 3.25 -5.61 -20.55
N THR A 66 3.53 -5.90 -19.28
CA THR A 66 2.81 -5.30 -18.14
C THR A 66 3.05 -3.79 -18.06
N ILE A 67 4.29 -3.34 -18.28
CA ILE A 67 4.62 -1.90 -18.34
C ILE A 67 3.88 -1.23 -19.49
N ARG A 68 3.89 -1.84 -20.68
CA ARG A 68 3.16 -1.34 -21.86
C ARG A 68 1.68 -1.19 -21.57
N GLN A 69 1.01 -2.24 -21.07
CA GLN A 69 -0.42 -2.21 -20.79
C GLN A 69 -0.80 -1.20 -19.70
N PHE A 70 0.07 -0.98 -18.72
CA PHE A 70 -0.12 0.07 -17.71
C PHE A 70 -0.10 1.47 -18.34
N TRP A 71 0.92 1.78 -19.15
CA TRP A 71 1.03 3.08 -19.78
C TRP A 71 -0.01 3.32 -20.88
N GLU A 72 -0.48 2.28 -21.57
CA GLU A 72 -1.64 2.37 -22.46
C GLU A 72 -2.90 2.80 -21.73
N LEU A 73 -3.11 2.29 -20.51
CA LEU A 73 -4.24 2.68 -19.69
C LEU A 73 -4.10 4.13 -19.19
N VAL A 74 -2.89 4.56 -18.83
CA VAL A 74 -2.57 5.97 -18.49
C VAL A 74 -2.90 6.90 -19.66
N ASP A 75 -2.48 6.54 -20.87
CA ASP A 75 -2.73 7.31 -22.08
C ASP A 75 -4.23 7.32 -22.45
N GLU A 76 -4.94 6.19 -22.26
CA GLU A 76 -6.38 6.07 -22.50
C GLU A 76 -7.20 7.01 -21.62
N VAL A 77 -6.85 7.10 -20.33
CA VAL A 77 -7.52 8.00 -19.37
C VAL A 77 -6.99 9.43 -19.43
N LYS A 78 -5.97 9.69 -20.26
CA LYS A 78 -5.29 10.99 -20.40
C LYS A 78 -4.80 11.55 -19.06
N ALA A 79 -4.31 10.67 -18.20
CA ALA A 79 -3.76 11.09 -16.92
C ALA A 79 -2.51 11.94 -17.14
N THR A 80 -2.45 13.08 -16.47
CA THR A 80 -1.29 13.96 -16.45
C THR A 80 -0.16 13.34 -15.63
N ASP A 81 1.08 13.79 -15.85
CA ASP A 81 2.23 13.32 -15.08
C ASP A 81 2.06 13.58 -13.56
N GLU A 82 1.38 14.67 -13.18
CA GLU A 82 1.05 14.99 -11.79
C GLU A 82 0.05 13.99 -11.19
N GLU A 83 -0.97 13.59 -11.94
CA GLU A 83 -1.90 12.56 -11.50
C GLU A 83 -1.23 11.17 -11.43
N VAL A 84 -0.30 10.87 -12.34
CA VAL A 84 0.50 9.62 -12.30
C VAL A 84 1.44 9.60 -11.09
N ALA A 85 2.11 10.72 -10.79
CA ALA A 85 2.92 10.87 -9.59
C ALA A 85 2.06 10.71 -8.33
N THR A 86 0.89 11.33 -8.31
CA THR A 86 -0.10 11.21 -7.23
C THR A 86 -0.56 9.76 -7.05
N MET A 87 -0.83 9.02 -8.13
CA MET A 87 -1.16 7.59 -8.06
C MET A 87 -0.04 6.76 -7.45
N LYS A 88 1.20 7.01 -7.86
CA LYS A 88 2.37 6.35 -7.30
C LYS A 88 2.42 6.60 -5.78
N ASP A 89 2.22 7.84 -5.38
CA ASP A 89 2.30 8.29 -3.99
C ASP A 89 1.08 7.88 -3.15
N LEU A 90 -0.03 7.46 -3.75
CA LEU A 90 -1.24 7.03 -3.04
C LEU A 90 -1.45 5.51 -3.02
N LEU A 91 -1.21 4.84 -4.14
CA LEU A 91 -1.56 3.43 -4.30
C LEU A 91 -0.38 2.51 -3.96
N ALA A 92 0.84 3.01 -4.13
CA ALA A 92 2.02 2.16 -4.17
C ALA A 92 3.05 2.58 -3.11
N GLY A 93 3.32 3.88 -3.01
CA GLY A 93 4.14 4.49 -1.97
C GLY A 93 3.66 4.15 -0.56
N PRO A 94 2.36 4.32 -0.22
CA PRO A 94 1.93 4.19 1.16
C PRO A 94 1.81 2.78 1.67
N ILE A 95 1.41 1.83 0.81
CA ILE A 95 1.38 0.43 1.21
C ILE A 95 2.81 -0.07 1.46
N VAL A 96 3.74 0.22 0.57
CA VAL A 96 5.07 -0.36 0.66
C VAL A 96 5.96 0.36 1.67
N LEU A 97 5.82 1.68 1.82
CA LEU A 97 6.51 2.44 2.87
C LEU A 97 5.98 2.11 4.26
N TYR A 98 4.66 1.93 4.42
CA TYR A 98 4.08 1.46 5.67
C TYR A 98 4.57 0.05 6.03
N MET A 99 4.61 -0.87 5.07
CA MET A 99 5.15 -2.21 5.28
C MET A 99 6.62 -2.19 5.69
N LYS A 100 7.42 -1.26 5.12
CA LYS A 100 8.81 -1.07 5.54
C LYS A 100 8.89 -0.70 7.01
N PHE A 101 8.19 0.37 7.44
CA PHE A 101 8.18 0.78 8.83
C PHE A 101 7.68 -0.33 9.76
N PHE A 102 6.63 -1.06 9.36
CA PHE A 102 6.12 -2.18 10.13
C PHE A 102 7.17 -3.28 10.33
N PHE A 103 7.88 -3.71 9.28
CA PHE A 103 8.87 -4.78 9.44
C PHE A 103 10.16 -4.33 10.12
N ASP A 104 10.56 -3.07 9.94
CA ASP A 104 11.67 -2.47 10.69
C ASP A 104 11.32 -2.47 12.20
N ASP A 105 10.11 -2.05 12.56
CA ASP A 105 9.60 -2.11 13.93
C ASP A 105 9.51 -3.56 14.44
N ALA A 106 9.11 -4.51 13.59
CA ALA A 106 8.98 -5.92 13.94
C ALA A 106 10.33 -6.55 14.32
N LEU A 107 11.42 -6.18 13.63
CA LEU A 107 12.77 -6.63 14.02
C LEU A 107 13.14 -6.12 15.42
N ILE A 108 12.84 -4.87 15.71
CA ILE A 108 13.11 -4.25 17.01
C ILE A 108 12.26 -4.95 18.09
N ALA A 109 10.96 -5.11 17.84
CA ALA A 109 10.03 -5.75 18.76
C ALA A 109 10.43 -7.20 19.07
N LEU A 110 10.79 -7.97 18.04
CA LEU A 110 11.27 -9.35 18.20
C LEU A 110 12.58 -9.43 18.99
N SER A 111 13.50 -8.48 18.76
CA SER A 111 14.79 -8.43 19.46
C SER A 111 14.63 -8.04 20.92
N GLN A 112 13.73 -7.13 21.25
CA GLN A 112 13.54 -6.62 22.61
C GLN A 112 12.53 -7.44 23.42
N GLY A 113 11.69 -8.23 22.75
CA GLY A 113 10.61 -9.00 23.38
C GLY A 113 9.45 -8.13 23.87
N VAL A 114 9.36 -6.88 23.40
CA VAL A 114 8.28 -5.94 23.73
C VAL A 114 7.73 -5.31 22.46
N PRO A 115 6.41 -5.02 22.37
CA PRO A 115 5.85 -4.34 21.21
C PRO A 115 6.54 -2.99 21.00
N TYR A 116 6.89 -2.68 19.76
CA TYR A 116 7.57 -1.44 19.39
C TYR A 116 6.83 -0.76 18.23
N LYS A 117 6.68 0.56 18.31
CA LYS A 117 6.17 1.41 17.23
C LYS A 117 7.09 2.61 17.09
N SER A 118 7.71 2.77 15.93
CA SER A 118 8.55 3.92 15.64
C SER A 118 7.73 5.20 15.48
N PRO A 119 8.32 6.38 15.75
CA PRO A 119 7.73 7.67 15.40
C PRO A 119 7.35 7.75 13.91
N GLU A 120 8.21 7.24 13.03
CA GLU A 120 8.01 7.20 11.58
C GLU A 120 6.74 6.42 11.22
N ARG A 121 6.55 5.23 11.81
CA ARG A 121 5.32 4.46 11.61
C ARG A 121 4.09 5.23 12.11
N ALA A 122 4.16 5.83 13.29
CA ALA A 122 3.03 6.54 13.90
C ALA A 122 2.61 7.78 13.08
N GLU A 123 3.58 8.58 12.61
CA GLU A 123 3.34 9.71 11.72
C GLU A 123 2.74 9.26 10.39
N TYR A 124 3.25 8.16 9.84
CA TYR A 124 2.77 7.62 8.57
C TYR A 124 1.35 7.03 8.68
N GLU A 125 1.00 6.42 9.81
CA GLU A 125 -0.38 5.99 10.11
C GLU A 125 -1.35 7.17 10.09
N GLN A 126 -0.97 8.35 10.64
CA GLN A 126 -1.81 9.55 10.57
C GLN A 126 -1.96 10.07 9.14
N HIS A 127 -0.88 10.05 8.36
CA HIS A 127 -0.93 10.42 6.95
C HIS A 127 -1.88 9.49 6.17
N LEU A 128 -1.74 8.18 6.33
CA LEU A 128 -2.64 7.18 5.72
C LEU A 128 -4.10 7.37 6.13
N LYS A 129 -4.36 7.73 7.40
CA LYS A 129 -5.72 8.05 7.88
C LYS A 129 -6.29 9.27 7.18
N SER A 130 -5.49 10.34 7.00
CA SER A 130 -5.94 11.55 6.30
C SER A 130 -6.34 11.28 4.85
N LEU A 131 -5.69 10.30 4.22
CA LEU A 131 -5.98 9.83 2.87
C LEU A 131 -7.11 8.79 2.81
N HIS A 132 -7.73 8.44 3.95
CA HIS A 132 -8.71 7.35 4.08
C HIS A 132 -8.17 5.99 3.58
N ALA A 133 -6.85 5.81 3.58
CA ALA A 133 -6.17 4.62 3.08
C ALA A 133 -5.96 3.55 4.17
N ILE A 134 -6.16 3.91 5.44
CA ILE A 134 -6.13 2.98 6.58
C ILE A 134 -7.18 3.39 7.62
N THR A 135 -7.75 2.42 8.33
CA THR A 135 -8.71 2.64 9.41
C THR A 135 -8.07 2.50 10.79
N ASP A 136 -8.71 3.03 11.83
CA ASP A 136 -8.25 2.86 13.22
C ASP A 136 -8.26 1.40 13.66
N ASP A 137 -9.28 0.63 13.26
CA ASP A 137 -9.32 -0.82 13.51
C ASP A 137 -8.14 -1.54 12.87
N ARG A 138 -7.72 -1.08 11.69
CA ARG A 138 -6.60 -1.68 10.99
C ARG A 138 -5.26 -1.38 11.69
N ILE A 139 -5.09 -0.15 12.17
CA ILE A 139 -3.91 0.23 12.97
C ILE A 139 -3.86 -0.63 14.24
N ARG A 140 -4.99 -0.79 14.94
CA ARG A 140 -5.09 -1.64 16.14
C ARG A 140 -4.71 -3.09 15.87
N GLN A 141 -5.23 -3.69 14.78
CA GLN A 141 -4.85 -5.04 14.38
C GLN A 141 -3.33 -5.17 14.13
N ASN A 142 -2.72 -4.18 13.49
CA ASN A 142 -1.27 -4.20 13.24
C ASN A 142 -0.47 -4.07 14.56
N ASP A 143 -0.97 -3.32 15.53
CA ASP A 143 -0.37 -3.24 16.87
C ASP A 143 -0.49 -4.56 17.65
N GLU A 144 -1.62 -5.25 17.53
CA GLU A 144 -1.81 -6.59 18.08
C GLU A 144 -0.86 -7.62 17.44
N LEU A 145 -0.67 -7.56 16.11
CA LEU A 145 0.32 -8.39 15.41
C LEU A 145 1.74 -8.09 15.91
N MET A 146 2.06 -6.81 16.14
CA MET A 146 3.36 -6.43 16.69
C MET A 146 3.60 -7.03 18.08
N ALA A 147 2.56 -7.07 18.92
CA ALA A 147 2.63 -7.71 20.23
C ALA A 147 2.85 -9.23 20.13
N GLN A 148 2.18 -9.90 19.18
CA GLN A 148 2.39 -11.33 18.92
C GLN A 148 3.82 -11.62 18.43
N ILE A 149 4.36 -10.78 17.53
CA ILE A 149 5.75 -10.88 17.06
C ILE A 149 6.73 -10.73 18.23
N ALA A 150 6.54 -9.70 19.06
CA ALA A 150 7.37 -9.48 20.26
C ALA A 150 7.34 -10.68 21.22
N ALA A 151 6.15 -11.28 21.41
CA ALA A 151 5.94 -12.45 22.26
C ALA A 151 6.41 -13.77 21.61
N ARG A 152 6.86 -13.76 20.34
CA ARG A 152 7.20 -14.94 19.53
C ARG A 152 6.03 -15.93 19.44
N GLU A 153 4.82 -15.40 19.36
CA GLU A 153 3.61 -16.19 19.17
C GLU A 153 3.39 -16.47 17.68
N PRO A 154 2.84 -17.64 17.32
CA PRO A 154 2.38 -17.89 15.96
C PRO A 154 1.29 -16.90 15.56
N LEU A 155 1.49 -16.18 14.44
CA LEU A 155 0.46 -15.28 13.90
C LEU A 155 -0.76 -16.03 13.33
N LEU A 156 -0.61 -17.32 13.03
CA LEU A 156 -1.67 -18.18 12.49
C LEU A 156 -1.82 -19.40 13.39
N GLN A 157 -3.05 -19.82 13.60
CA GLN A 157 -3.36 -21.00 14.41
C GLN A 157 -2.67 -22.24 13.80
N GLY A 158 -1.78 -22.87 14.59
CA GLY A 158 -0.98 -24.02 14.15
C GLY A 158 0.24 -23.68 13.28
N GLY A 159 0.55 -22.38 13.10
CA GLY A 159 1.75 -21.92 12.41
C GLY A 159 3.00 -21.92 13.28
N ALA A 160 4.15 -21.72 12.64
CA ALA A 160 5.39 -21.38 13.36
C ALA A 160 5.37 -19.91 13.79
N ALA A 161 6.02 -19.60 14.90
CA ALA A 161 6.31 -18.23 15.29
C ALA A 161 7.14 -17.53 14.20
N ILE A 162 6.93 -16.23 14.04
CA ILE A 162 7.80 -15.43 13.19
C ILE A 162 9.17 -15.31 13.85
N ASP A 163 10.21 -15.64 13.09
CA ASP A 163 11.60 -15.44 13.47
C ASP A 163 12.25 -14.29 12.69
N GLU A 164 13.49 -13.98 13.04
CA GLU A 164 14.25 -12.89 12.44
C GLU A 164 14.46 -13.09 10.93
N LEU A 165 14.66 -14.34 10.48
CA LEU A 165 14.88 -14.66 9.07
C LEU A 165 13.63 -14.33 8.25
N ILE A 166 12.45 -14.71 8.75
CA ILE A 166 11.17 -14.40 8.10
C ILE A 166 10.96 -12.89 7.96
N ILE A 167 11.29 -12.10 9.00
CA ILE A 167 11.14 -10.64 8.96
C ILE A 167 12.15 -10.02 7.98
N ARG A 168 13.41 -10.47 7.98
CA ARG A 168 14.44 -9.99 7.04
C ARG A 168 14.07 -10.30 5.58
N ASP A 169 13.55 -11.49 5.31
CA ASP A 169 13.04 -11.85 3.99
C ASP A 169 11.86 -10.95 3.59
N ALA A 170 10.97 -10.62 4.53
CA ALA A 170 9.88 -9.69 4.28
C ALA A 170 10.37 -8.28 3.91
N ILE A 171 11.41 -7.76 4.59
CA ILE A 171 12.03 -6.47 4.26
C ILE A 171 12.65 -6.49 2.86
N ILE A 172 13.34 -7.58 2.49
CA ILE A 172 13.89 -7.73 1.14
C ILE A 172 12.77 -7.66 0.10
N ASN A 173 11.68 -8.41 0.31
CA ASN A 173 10.53 -8.41 -0.59
C ASN A 173 9.86 -7.02 -0.69
N VAL A 174 9.76 -6.29 0.42
CA VAL A 174 9.26 -4.91 0.43
C VAL A 174 10.16 -4.01 -0.42
N ASN A 175 11.48 -4.06 -0.25
CA ASN A 175 12.40 -3.26 -1.07
C ASN A 175 12.31 -3.61 -2.57
N GLU A 176 12.13 -4.89 -2.90
CA GLU A 176 11.89 -5.32 -4.29
C GLU A 176 10.56 -4.77 -4.84
N ALA A 177 9.50 -4.73 -4.01
CA ALA A 177 8.23 -4.12 -4.39
C ALA A 177 8.37 -2.60 -4.63
N ILE A 178 9.11 -1.86 -3.79
CA ILE A 178 9.40 -0.43 -4.00
C ILE A 178 10.05 -0.21 -5.36
N ARG A 179 11.06 -1.02 -5.68
CA ARG A 179 11.77 -0.95 -6.96
C ARG A 179 10.84 -1.25 -8.12
N SER A 180 10.01 -2.28 -7.98
CA SER A 180 9.10 -2.71 -9.06
C SER A 180 8.02 -1.67 -9.34
N ILE A 181 7.46 -1.05 -8.30
CA ILE A 181 6.57 0.12 -8.43
C ILE A 181 7.30 1.27 -9.12
N THR A 182 8.52 1.59 -8.69
CA THR A 182 9.28 2.70 -9.28
C THR A 182 9.47 2.51 -10.79
N ILE A 183 9.79 1.28 -11.23
CA ILE A 183 9.92 0.95 -12.65
C ILE A 183 8.57 1.04 -13.37
N LEU A 184 7.49 0.50 -12.80
CA LEU A 184 6.16 0.54 -13.41
C LEU A 184 5.71 1.98 -13.70
N PHE A 185 5.96 2.88 -12.75
CA PHE A 185 5.64 4.32 -12.84
C PHE A 185 6.73 5.15 -13.55
N THR A 186 7.74 4.53 -14.17
CA THR A 186 8.71 5.23 -15.03
C THR A 186 8.31 5.02 -16.48
N ARG A 187 8.07 6.12 -17.21
CA ARG A 187 7.66 6.04 -18.62
C ARG A 187 8.79 5.45 -19.46
N PRO A 188 8.53 4.44 -20.32
CA PRO A 188 9.51 3.98 -21.29
C PRO A 188 9.84 5.10 -22.29
N GLU A 189 11.12 5.28 -22.60
CA GLU A 189 11.58 6.16 -23.69
C GLU A 189 11.30 5.56 -25.08
#